data_AF-A0A1F3GU64-F1
#
_entry.id   AF-A0A1F3GU64-F1
#
_cell.length_a   1.000
_cell.length_b   1.000
_cell.length_c   1.000
_cell.angle_alpha   90.00
_cell.angle_beta   90.00
_cell.angle_gamma   90.00
#
_symmetry.space_group_name_H-M   'P 1'
#
loop_
_entity.id
_entity.type
_entity.pdbx_description
1 polymer ?
#
loop_
_entity_poly.entity_id
_entity_poly.type
_entity_poly.pdbx_seq_one_letter_code
_entity_poly.pdbx_strand_id
1 'polypeptide(L)'
;MKKITFLFLICLLTLTSCKDDYDTKNNPITYGDTYLSVDITTDKSVYKPGETVRFTLKEKPSGNPKVRYSHLGKVIKEEELQGTSWSWITPAEDFKGYMVDIYEVDGKEEKIYHTIAVDVSSDWTKFPRYGFLSSYGDLSKTQIGKNIELLNRYHINGVQFYDWMHDHHRPLAGTVDNPLSQWPDLIGRTNYLSTVKSYIDAMHGRGMKAMFYNLAFGALSNAAADGVKEEWYIFKDSNRSVKDSHHLDSPFRSSIYLTNPANNAWQNYLIARHNDVYRVFDFDGYHIDQLGNRGAVYDYNGNLLKLEETYASFIAAMKQSRPDKRLVMNAVSQFGQSYISQNEVDFLYTEVWDESKTFGELANVILENNAYSDNKKQTVLAAYVNYAKSSSSGYVNAPGVLLTNAVIFSFGGAHLELGEHYLANEYFPNSNLQMKKELKEALVCYYDFLVAYQNLLRDGGAFASFNVQSDNNQARFENWPASKGAVAVTGKRFTDKEVIHLLNFSNANSMEWRDTNGTQKEPLAIIGTEIKVTVTRPVKKIWFASPDINGGAARTLDFTQAGNEVRFTLPSLKYWDMIVIEY
;
A
#
# COMPACT_ATOMS: atom_id res chain seq x y z
N MET A 1 74.65 14.16 -26.34
CA MET A 1 73.85 12.95 -26.64
C MET A 1 72.72 12.80 -25.62
N LYS A 2 71.54 13.36 -25.89
CA LYS A 2 70.26 12.92 -25.30
C LYS A 2 69.21 13.03 -26.40
N LYS A 3 68.81 11.87 -26.89
CA LYS A 3 67.78 11.62 -27.91
C LYS A 3 66.41 11.72 -27.22
N ILE A 4 65.49 12.53 -27.77
CA ILE A 4 64.28 12.12 -28.54
C ILE A 4 63.05 11.98 -27.62
N THR A 5 62.15 12.98 -27.58
CA THR A 5 60.86 13.14 -28.32
C THR A 5 59.69 12.36 -27.67
N PHE A 6 58.41 12.73 -27.71
CA PHE A 6 57.64 13.57 -28.63
C PHE A 6 56.36 14.07 -27.94
N LEU A 7 55.90 15.26 -28.35
CA LEU A 7 54.62 15.89 -28.02
C LEU A 7 53.54 15.34 -28.97
N PHE A 8 52.47 14.70 -28.50
CA PHE A 8 51.30 14.45 -29.34
C PHE A 8 49.99 14.82 -28.65
N LEU A 9 49.43 15.91 -29.17
CA LEU A 9 48.02 16.25 -29.15
C LEU A 9 47.25 15.18 -29.92
N ILE A 10 46.32 14.47 -29.27
CA ILE A 10 45.30 13.68 -29.97
C ILE A 10 43.94 14.06 -29.41
N CYS A 11 43.21 14.80 -30.23
CA CYS A 11 41.76 14.95 -30.18
C CYS A 11 41.15 13.61 -30.62
N LEU A 12 40.34 12.97 -29.77
CA LEU A 12 39.40 11.95 -30.22
C LEU A 12 38.01 12.29 -29.69
N LEU A 13 37.20 12.79 -30.60
CA LEU A 13 35.74 12.83 -30.52
C LEU A 13 35.22 11.42 -30.26
N THR A 14 34.55 11.24 -29.13
CA THR A 14 33.51 10.22 -28.99
C THR A 14 32.16 10.94 -28.96
N LEU A 15 31.60 11.14 -30.15
CA LEU A 15 30.18 11.37 -30.32
C LEU A 15 29.48 10.05 -30.01
N THR A 16 29.14 9.85 -28.73
CA THR A 16 28.03 8.98 -28.38
C THR A 16 26.81 9.88 -28.21
N SER A 17 25.81 9.67 -29.05
CA SER A 17 24.48 10.21 -28.85
C SER A 17 23.93 9.58 -27.57
N CYS A 18 24.12 10.24 -26.44
CA CYS A 18 23.23 10.06 -25.30
C CYS A 18 21.87 10.57 -25.78
N LYS A 19 20.91 9.67 -25.99
CA LYS A 19 19.54 10.05 -25.67
C LYS A 19 19.56 10.38 -24.19
N ASP A 20 19.38 11.66 -23.86
CA ASP A 20 18.93 12.06 -22.53
C ASP A 20 17.53 11.45 -22.37
N ASP A 21 17.46 10.21 -21.89
CA ASP A 21 16.19 9.62 -21.42
C ASP A 21 15.76 10.26 -20.08
N TYR A 22 16.55 11.18 -19.53
CA TYR A 22 16.39 11.78 -18.22
C TYR A 22 16.22 13.29 -18.31
N ASP A 23 14.98 13.69 -18.56
CA ASP A 23 14.61 15.10 -18.65
C ASP A 23 14.19 15.65 -17.28
N THR A 24 15.17 16.16 -16.53
CA THR A 24 14.93 16.99 -15.33
C THR A 24 14.63 18.46 -15.70
N LYS A 25 14.67 18.84 -16.98
CA LYS A 25 14.42 20.20 -17.47
C LYS A 25 12.93 20.47 -17.69
N ASN A 26 12.13 19.46 -18.04
CA ASN A 26 10.71 19.61 -18.38
C ASN A 26 9.74 19.59 -17.19
N ASN A 27 10.18 19.24 -15.96
CA ASN A 27 9.31 19.27 -14.78
C ASN A 27 10.11 19.38 -13.45
N PRO A 28 10.88 20.47 -13.25
CA PRO A 28 11.67 20.66 -12.04
C PRO A 28 10.77 20.73 -10.81
N ILE A 29 11.23 20.16 -9.69
CA ILE A 29 10.52 20.27 -8.41
C ILE A 29 10.46 21.76 -8.03
N THR A 30 9.24 22.29 -7.92
CA THR A 30 8.99 23.71 -7.66
C THR A 30 8.37 23.86 -6.27
N TYR A 31 8.80 24.90 -5.55
CA TYR A 31 8.27 25.19 -4.22
C TYR A 31 6.77 25.49 -4.28
N GLY A 32 5.97 24.78 -3.50
CA GLY A 32 4.52 24.92 -3.44
C GLY A 32 3.74 23.86 -4.23
N ASP A 33 4.32 23.26 -5.27
CA ASP A 33 3.66 22.23 -6.09
C ASP A 33 3.31 20.96 -5.31
N THR A 34 3.99 20.72 -4.18
CA THR A 34 3.78 19.55 -3.32
C THR A 34 2.90 19.86 -2.11
N TYR A 35 2.44 21.11 -1.95
CA TYR A 35 1.67 21.52 -0.79
C TYR A 35 0.25 20.92 -0.83
N LEU A 36 -0.08 20.13 0.19
CA LEU A 36 -1.44 19.60 0.42
C LEU A 36 -2.11 20.43 1.51
N SER A 37 -3.28 21.01 1.23
CA SER A 37 -4.16 21.55 2.28
C SER A 37 -5.08 20.43 2.74
N VAL A 38 -4.94 20.00 3.99
CA VAL A 38 -5.88 19.04 4.58
C VAL A 38 -7.00 19.83 5.23
N ASP A 39 -8.16 19.85 4.60
CA ASP A 39 -9.28 20.69 5.02
C ASP A 39 -10.23 20.01 6.00
N ILE A 40 -10.30 18.66 6.00
CA ILE A 40 -11.06 17.85 6.93
C ILE A 40 -10.21 16.69 7.48
N THR A 41 -10.34 16.39 8.77
CA THR A 41 -9.62 15.30 9.46
C THR A 41 -10.50 14.62 10.50
N THR A 42 -10.13 13.38 10.84
CA THR A 42 -10.57 12.64 12.02
C THR A 42 -9.42 12.50 13.02
N ASP A 43 -9.71 12.22 14.28
CA ASP A 43 -8.68 12.02 15.31
C ASP A 43 -7.93 10.68 15.22
N LYS A 44 -8.54 9.65 14.63
CA LYS A 44 -7.96 8.31 14.44
C LYS A 44 -8.19 7.78 13.02
N SER A 45 -7.41 6.77 12.65
CA SER A 45 -7.51 6.09 11.35
C SER A 45 -8.40 4.84 11.38
N VAL A 46 -8.73 4.36 12.58
CA VAL A 46 -9.64 3.23 12.84
C VAL A 46 -10.25 3.38 14.22
N TYR A 47 -11.53 3.00 14.34
CA TYR A 47 -12.33 3.11 15.54
C TYR A 47 -12.93 1.77 15.93
N LYS A 48 -13.14 1.54 17.23
CA LYS A 48 -13.95 0.41 17.71
C LYS A 48 -15.45 0.75 17.62
N PRO A 49 -16.34 -0.25 17.53
CA PRO A 49 -17.78 -0.01 17.63
C PRO A 49 -18.16 0.77 18.91
N GLY A 50 -19.03 1.78 18.76
CA GLY A 50 -19.45 2.67 19.85
C GLY A 50 -18.43 3.72 20.27
N GLU A 51 -17.27 3.79 19.63
CA GLU A 51 -16.28 4.85 19.87
C GLU A 51 -16.72 6.19 19.26
N THR A 52 -16.28 7.29 19.86
CA THR A 52 -16.52 8.65 19.37
C THR A 52 -15.46 9.05 18.35
N VAL A 53 -15.90 9.36 17.12
CA VAL A 53 -15.10 10.03 16.09
C VAL A 53 -15.15 11.52 16.32
N ARG A 54 -14.00 12.18 16.31
CA ARG A 54 -13.90 13.65 16.37
C ARG A 54 -13.42 14.19 15.04
N PHE A 55 -14.24 15.07 14.47
CA PHE A 55 -13.93 15.69 13.18
C PHE A 55 -13.45 17.12 13.38
N THR A 56 -12.49 17.52 12.56
CA THR A 56 -12.00 18.90 12.50
C THR A 56 -11.96 19.37 11.06
N LEU A 57 -12.51 20.56 10.82
CA LEU A 57 -12.38 21.32 9.60
C LEU A 57 -11.41 22.47 9.78
N LYS A 58 -10.67 22.78 8.72
CA LYS A 58 -9.85 23.97 8.65
C LYS A 58 -10.71 25.25 8.65
N GLU A 59 -11.79 25.25 7.88
CA GLU A 59 -12.73 26.36 7.77
C GLU A 59 -14.15 25.83 7.52
N LYS A 60 -15.16 26.50 8.07
CA LYS A 60 -16.56 26.14 7.84
C LYS A 60 -17.03 26.75 6.50
N PRO A 61 -17.67 25.99 5.60
CA PRO A 61 -18.27 26.57 4.39
C PRO A 61 -19.29 27.67 4.75
N SER A 62 -19.36 28.72 3.92
CA SER A 62 -20.13 29.94 4.20
C SER A 62 -21.66 29.80 4.15
N GLY A 63 -22.18 28.70 3.59
CA GLY A 63 -23.60 28.39 3.52
C GLY A 63 -24.18 27.81 4.81
N ASN A 64 -25.26 27.03 4.68
CA ASN A 64 -25.83 26.21 5.76
C ASN A 64 -25.60 24.71 5.47
N PRO A 65 -24.34 24.25 5.44
CA PRO A 65 -24.05 22.87 5.12
C PRO A 65 -24.52 21.92 6.23
N LYS A 66 -24.89 20.71 5.82
CA LYS A 66 -25.16 19.57 6.69
C LYS A 66 -24.01 18.59 6.64
N VAL A 67 -23.88 17.79 7.68
CA VAL A 67 -23.03 16.60 7.71
C VAL A 67 -23.92 15.38 7.52
N ARG A 68 -23.55 14.52 6.58
CA ARG A 68 -24.22 13.26 6.29
C ARG A 68 -23.31 12.09 6.55
N TYR A 69 -23.84 11.07 7.20
CA TYR A 69 -23.16 9.82 7.47
C TYR A 69 -23.88 8.72 6.68
N SER A 70 -23.12 7.99 5.87
CA SER A 70 -23.67 6.98 4.96
C SER A 70 -22.90 5.67 5.04
N HIS A 71 -23.62 4.56 4.99
CA HIS A 71 -23.05 3.23 4.78
C HIS A 71 -23.56 2.69 3.44
N LEU A 72 -22.65 2.44 2.48
CA LEU A 72 -22.97 1.88 1.16
C LEU A 72 -24.12 2.63 0.43
N GLY A 73 -24.05 3.97 0.44
CA GLY A 73 -25.07 4.82 -0.19
C GLY A 73 -26.42 4.87 0.52
N LYS A 74 -26.55 4.27 1.72
CA LYS A 74 -27.68 4.47 2.63
C LYS A 74 -27.29 5.49 3.70
N VAL A 75 -28.04 6.59 3.76
CA VAL A 75 -27.94 7.59 4.81
C VAL A 75 -28.37 6.97 6.15
N ILE A 76 -27.51 7.07 7.15
CA ILE A 76 -27.79 6.58 8.51
C ILE A 76 -28.03 7.72 9.51
N LYS A 77 -27.47 8.91 9.25
CA LYS A 77 -27.68 10.12 10.05
C LYS A 77 -27.38 11.35 9.21
N GLU A 78 -28.11 12.43 9.48
CA GLU A 78 -27.82 13.77 8.99
C GLU A 78 -27.99 14.78 10.13
N GLU A 79 -27.14 15.80 10.15
CA GLU A 79 -27.24 16.90 11.12
C GLU A 79 -26.64 18.20 10.56
N GLU A 80 -27.07 19.34 11.09
CA GLU A 80 -26.56 20.65 10.70
C GLU A 80 -25.10 20.82 11.12
N LEU A 81 -24.23 21.32 10.23
CA LEU A 81 -22.85 21.64 10.58
C LEU A 81 -22.80 22.96 11.36
N GLN A 82 -22.60 22.88 12.67
CA GLN A 82 -22.62 24.05 13.54
C GLN A 82 -21.32 24.87 13.47
N GLY A 83 -20.16 24.22 13.39
CA GLY A 83 -18.85 24.87 13.45
C GLY A 83 -17.76 24.11 12.68
N THR A 84 -16.50 24.34 13.03
CA THR A 84 -15.34 23.66 12.45
C THR A 84 -14.98 22.36 13.18
N SER A 85 -15.73 21.97 14.21
CA SER A 85 -15.52 20.70 14.91
C SER A 85 -16.84 20.11 15.38
N TRP A 86 -16.95 18.78 15.30
CA TRP A 86 -18.09 18.04 15.81
C TRP A 86 -17.68 16.61 16.16
N SER A 87 -18.61 15.81 16.64
CA SER A 87 -18.35 14.42 17.00
C SER A 87 -19.51 13.52 16.63
N TRP A 88 -19.19 12.26 16.35
CA TRP A 88 -20.15 11.22 16.00
C TRP A 88 -19.80 9.94 16.76
N ILE A 89 -20.81 9.29 17.34
CA ILE A 89 -20.64 7.97 17.97
C ILE A 89 -20.87 6.92 16.88
N THR A 90 -19.87 6.07 16.67
CA THR A 90 -19.94 5.00 15.67
C THR A 90 -21.04 3.99 16.01
N PRO A 91 -21.68 3.36 15.00
CA PRO A 91 -22.63 2.29 15.24
C PRO A 91 -21.99 1.09 15.95
N ALA A 92 -22.82 0.22 16.54
CA ALA A 92 -22.38 -0.97 17.26
C ALA A 92 -21.91 -2.12 16.35
N GLU A 93 -22.16 -2.04 15.05
CA GLU A 93 -21.71 -3.05 14.08
C GLU A 93 -20.22 -2.91 13.79
N ASP A 94 -19.49 -4.01 14.00
CA ASP A 94 -18.07 -4.09 13.72
C ASP A 94 -17.78 -4.30 12.23
N PHE A 95 -16.57 -3.94 11.84
CA PHE A 95 -16.03 -4.10 10.50
C PHE A 95 -16.82 -3.38 9.41
N LYS A 96 -17.12 -2.11 9.61
CA LYS A 96 -17.92 -1.28 8.70
C LYS A 96 -17.17 -0.03 8.26
N GLY A 97 -17.22 0.22 6.95
CA GLY A 97 -16.81 1.48 6.35
C GLY A 97 -17.99 2.44 6.25
N TYR A 98 -17.75 3.73 6.51
CA TYR A 98 -18.72 4.79 6.36
C TYR A 98 -18.13 5.95 5.55
N MET A 99 -18.96 6.57 4.72
CA MET A 99 -18.67 7.86 4.11
C MET A 99 -19.29 8.96 4.98
N VAL A 100 -18.53 10.02 5.24
CA VAL A 100 -19.00 11.25 5.85
C VAL A 100 -18.79 12.38 4.85
N ASP A 101 -19.86 13.05 4.47
CA ASP A 101 -19.81 14.16 3.53
C ASP A 101 -20.46 15.41 4.11
N ILE A 102 -19.85 16.55 3.81
CA ILE A 102 -20.39 17.87 4.14
C ILE A 102 -20.98 18.43 2.87
N TYR A 103 -22.27 18.69 2.88
CA TYR A 103 -22.99 19.05 1.68
C TYR A 103 -24.04 20.12 1.93
N GLU A 104 -24.47 20.78 0.87
CA GLU A 104 -25.60 21.70 0.86
C GLU A 104 -26.43 21.44 -0.39
N VAL A 105 -27.73 21.69 -0.31
CA VAL A 105 -28.65 21.57 -1.44
C VAL A 105 -28.96 22.97 -1.96
N ASP A 106 -28.54 23.27 -3.18
CA ASP A 106 -28.91 24.49 -3.90
C ASP A 106 -29.97 24.14 -4.96
N GLY A 107 -31.23 24.40 -4.64
CA GLY A 107 -32.37 24.02 -5.48
C GLY A 107 -32.51 22.50 -5.64
N LYS A 108 -32.09 21.98 -6.81
CA LYS A 108 -32.08 20.54 -7.12
C LYS A 108 -30.67 19.93 -7.16
N GLU A 109 -29.63 20.75 -7.06
CA GLU A 109 -28.25 20.30 -7.13
C GLU A 109 -27.66 20.17 -5.74
N GLU A 110 -27.02 19.02 -5.50
CA GLU A 110 -26.27 18.77 -4.28
C GLU A 110 -24.83 19.20 -4.50
N LYS A 111 -24.34 20.10 -3.65
CA LYS A 111 -22.95 20.53 -3.62
C LYS A 111 -22.26 19.91 -2.43
N ILE A 112 -21.27 19.06 -2.69
CA ILE A 112 -20.41 18.45 -1.67
C ILE A 112 -19.16 19.32 -1.50
N TYR A 113 -18.93 19.77 -0.28
CA TYR A 113 -17.78 20.59 0.10
C TYR A 113 -16.56 19.72 0.44
N HIS A 114 -16.76 18.71 1.28
CA HIS A 114 -15.70 17.84 1.78
C HIS A 114 -16.24 16.42 1.99
N THR A 115 -15.37 15.43 1.83
CA THR A 115 -15.63 14.06 2.24
C THR A 115 -14.49 13.55 3.12
N ILE A 116 -14.83 12.58 3.96
CA ILE A 116 -13.88 11.77 4.72
C ILE A 116 -14.53 10.44 5.06
N ALA A 117 -13.76 9.37 5.09
CA ALA A 117 -14.26 8.08 5.50
C ALA A 117 -14.01 7.80 7.00
N VAL A 118 -14.78 6.85 7.54
CA VAL A 118 -14.58 6.31 8.90
C VAL A 118 -14.54 4.79 8.83
N ASP A 119 -13.47 4.20 9.35
CA ASP A 119 -13.35 2.75 9.55
C ASP A 119 -13.74 2.38 10.99
N VAL A 120 -14.79 1.59 11.14
CA VAL A 120 -15.19 1.00 12.41
C VAL A 120 -14.81 -0.48 12.38
N SER A 121 -13.62 -0.79 12.90
CA SER A 121 -13.06 -2.14 12.92
C SER A 121 -12.31 -2.37 14.23
N SER A 122 -12.71 -3.41 14.98
CA SER A 122 -12.05 -3.80 16.22
C SER A 122 -10.65 -4.39 15.99
N ASP A 123 -10.39 -4.91 14.79
CA ASP A 123 -9.10 -5.45 14.35
C ASP A 123 -8.75 -4.93 12.93
N TRP A 124 -7.60 -4.25 12.81
CA TRP A 124 -7.10 -3.67 11.56
C TRP A 124 -6.83 -4.71 10.46
N THR A 125 -6.58 -5.96 10.84
CA THR A 125 -6.19 -7.04 9.92
C THR A 125 -7.31 -7.45 8.97
N LYS A 126 -8.57 -7.14 9.30
CA LYS A 126 -9.68 -7.36 8.37
C LYS A 126 -9.65 -6.41 7.19
N PHE A 127 -9.12 -5.20 7.37
CA PHE A 127 -9.05 -4.17 6.32
C PHE A 127 -7.71 -3.41 6.40
N PRO A 128 -6.58 -4.09 6.12
CA PRO A 128 -5.27 -3.48 6.27
C PRO A 128 -5.10 -2.34 5.27
N ARG A 129 -4.53 -1.24 5.74
CA ARG A 129 -4.09 -0.05 4.99
C ARG A 129 -2.71 0.28 5.54
N TYR A 130 -1.70 -0.33 4.92
CA TYR A 130 -0.35 -0.42 5.46
C TYR A 130 0.51 0.69 4.86
N GLY A 131 1.08 1.54 5.71
CA GLY A 131 2.04 2.56 5.31
C GLY A 131 3.46 2.21 5.76
N PHE A 132 4.38 3.17 5.62
CA PHE A 132 5.76 2.98 6.08
C PHE A 132 6.36 4.21 6.76
N LEU A 133 7.41 3.95 7.54
CA LEU A 133 8.39 4.91 8.02
C LEU A 133 9.79 4.41 7.67
N SER A 134 10.70 5.32 7.34
CA SER A 134 12.05 4.98 6.88
C SER A 134 13.17 5.89 7.40
N SER A 135 12.82 7.02 8.04
CA SER A 135 13.77 8.00 8.57
C SER A 135 13.58 8.22 10.08
N TYR A 136 14.66 8.00 10.85
CA TYR A 136 14.64 8.10 12.32
C TYR A 136 15.76 8.98 12.87
N GLY A 137 16.17 10.01 12.12
CA GLY A 137 17.12 11.02 12.60
C GLY A 137 16.60 11.78 13.84
N ASP A 138 17.30 12.84 14.23
CA ASP A 138 16.88 13.69 15.36
C ASP A 138 15.68 14.57 14.94
N LEU A 139 14.48 13.98 15.00
CA LEU A 139 13.24 14.61 14.56
C LEU A 139 12.51 15.25 15.74
N SER A 140 12.05 16.48 15.54
CA SER A 140 11.17 17.13 16.51
C SER A 140 9.80 16.44 16.57
N LYS A 141 9.13 16.53 17.73
CA LYS A 141 7.75 16.06 17.90
C LYS A 141 6.79 16.65 16.86
N THR A 142 7.03 17.88 16.40
CA THR A 142 6.24 18.54 15.37
C THR A 142 6.40 17.87 13.99
N GLN A 143 7.62 17.47 13.61
CA GLN A 143 7.86 16.73 12.36
C GLN A 143 7.21 15.35 12.43
N ILE A 144 7.38 14.65 13.55
CA ILE A 144 6.73 13.36 13.82
C ILE A 144 5.22 13.48 13.73
N GLY A 145 4.63 14.47 14.41
CA GLY A 145 3.20 14.75 14.40
C GLY A 145 2.66 14.98 12.99
N LYS A 146 3.35 15.77 12.16
CA LYS A 146 2.94 16.02 10.77
C LYS A 146 2.94 14.77 9.90
N ASN A 147 3.95 13.91 10.04
CA ASN A 147 4.00 12.65 9.29
C ASN A 147 2.85 11.73 9.69
N ILE A 148 2.59 11.60 10.99
CA ILE A 148 1.50 10.77 11.50
C ILE A 148 0.11 11.36 11.20
N GLU A 149 -0.04 12.68 11.18
CA GLU A 149 -1.26 13.37 10.72
C GLU A 149 -1.56 13.09 9.25
N LEU A 150 -0.54 13.10 8.40
CA LEU A 150 -0.69 12.78 6.99
C LEU A 150 -1.11 11.33 6.78
N LEU A 151 -0.44 10.38 7.44
CA LEU A 151 -0.81 8.95 7.41
C LEU A 151 -2.23 8.73 7.92
N ASN A 152 -2.63 9.45 8.97
CA ASN A 152 -3.99 9.41 9.50
C ASN A 152 -5.01 9.93 8.49
N ARG A 153 -4.69 10.98 7.73
CA ARG A 153 -5.59 11.48 6.68
C ARG A 153 -5.82 10.45 5.57
N TYR A 154 -4.82 9.63 5.27
CA TYR A 154 -4.96 8.49 4.36
C TYR A 154 -5.54 7.23 5.04
N HIS A 155 -6.01 7.32 6.28
CA HIS A 155 -6.56 6.20 7.06
C HIS A 155 -5.59 5.03 7.25
N ILE A 156 -4.28 5.26 7.16
CA ILE A 156 -3.28 4.22 7.41
C ILE A 156 -3.48 3.67 8.82
N ASN A 157 -3.70 2.36 8.95
CA ASN A 157 -4.04 1.70 10.23
C ASN A 157 -2.93 0.76 10.72
N GLY A 158 -1.87 0.57 9.94
CA GLY A 158 -0.58 0.10 10.43
C GLY A 158 0.57 0.64 9.60
N VAL A 159 1.78 0.61 10.17
CA VAL A 159 2.97 1.20 9.56
C VAL A 159 4.17 0.30 9.77
N GLN A 160 4.87 0.00 8.68
CA GLN A 160 6.14 -0.71 8.69
C GLN A 160 7.28 0.26 9.03
N PHE A 161 8.04 -0.03 10.07
CA PHE A 161 9.27 0.70 10.39
C PHE A 161 10.41 0.04 9.65
N TYR A 162 10.77 0.56 8.46
CA TYR A 162 11.84 0.05 7.60
C TYR A 162 13.21 0.56 8.08
N ASP A 163 14.23 -0.29 8.15
CA ASP A 163 15.62 0.05 8.55
C ASP A 163 15.79 0.87 9.85
N TRP A 164 14.89 0.67 10.81
CA TRP A 164 14.97 1.30 12.14
C TRP A 164 16.07 0.69 13.03
N MET A 165 16.40 -0.59 12.81
CA MET A 165 17.18 -1.43 13.72
C MET A 165 18.70 -1.22 13.63
N HIS A 166 19.44 -1.80 14.59
CA HIS A 166 20.91 -1.81 14.58
C HIS A 166 21.48 -2.88 13.65
N ASP A 167 21.33 -4.16 13.98
CA ASP A 167 21.75 -5.32 13.18
C ASP A 167 20.57 -6.26 12.93
N HIS A 168 20.53 -6.98 11.80
CA HIS A 168 19.50 -8.01 11.58
C HIS A 168 19.50 -9.09 12.68
N HIS A 169 20.68 -9.58 13.07
CA HIS A 169 20.83 -10.60 14.12
C HIS A 169 20.83 -10.01 15.54
N ARG A 170 20.84 -8.69 15.70
CA ARG A 170 20.77 -7.99 17.00
C ARG A 170 20.08 -6.63 16.83
N PRO A 171 18.73 -6.61 16.69
CA PRO A 171 18.04 -5.40 16.26
C PRO A 171 18.07 -4.26 17.28
N LEU A 172 18.06 -4.58 18.58
CA LEU A 172 18.18 -3.59 19.65
C LEU A 172 19.63 -3.09 19.76
N ALA A 173 19.81 -1.77 19.63
CA ALA A 173 21.07 -1.11 19.94
C ALA A 173 21.26 -0.98 21.46
N GLY A 174 22.34 -1.56 22.01
CA GLY A 174 22.61 -1.59 23.45
C GLY A 174 21.98 -2.79 24.15
N THR A 175 21.48 -2.60 25.36
CA THR A 175 20.78 -3.63 26.14
C THR A 175 19.39 -3.14 26.55
N VAL A 176 18.55 -4.01 27.11
CA VAL A 176 17.22 -3.60 27.59
C VAL A 176 17.31 -2.59 28.73
N ASP A 177 18.25 -2.78 29.66
CA ASP A 177 18.42 -1.88 30.81
C ASP A 177 19.13 -0.57 30.43
N ASN A 178 19.92 -0.59 29.35
CA ASN A 178 20.66 0.57 28.85
C ASN A 178 20.65 0.60 27.31
N PRO A 179 19.50 0.92 26.69
CA PRO A 179 19.42 1.05 25.24
C PRO A 179 20.24 2.26 24.79
N LEU A 180 20.92 2.15 23.66
CA LEU A 180 21.66 3.29 23.11
C LEU A 180 20.68 4.39 22.68
N SER A 181 21.05 5.65 22.95
CA SER A 181 20.23 6.80 22.56
C SER A 181 20.19 7.01 21.04
N GLN A 182 21.23 6.57 20.33
CA GLN A 182 21.33 6.59 18.88
C GLN A 182 22.22 5.45 18.38
N TRP A 183 22.03 5.04 17.13
CA TRP A 183 22.85 4.02 16.47
C TRP A 183 22.86 4.23 14.95
N PRO A 184 23.91 3.78 14.25
CA PRO A 184 23.87 3.66 12.80
C PRO A 184 23.05 2.43 12.39
N ASP A 185 22.29 2.55 11.30
CA ASP A 185 21.72 1.42 10.57
C ASP A 185 22.79 0.70 9.71
N LEU A 186 22.37 -0.15 8.78
CA LEU A 186 23.29 -0.92 7.93
C LEU A 186 24.07 -0.05 6.92
N ILE A 187 23.47 1.02 6.40
CA ILE A 187 24.09 1.93 5.42
C ILE A 187 24.76 3.15 6.10
N GLY A 188 24.62 3.28 7.42
CA GLY A 188 25.28 4.30 8.23
C GLY A 188 24.43 5.53 8.54
N ARG A 189 23.12 5.50 8.30
CA ARG A 189 22.21 6.57 8.74
C ARG A 189 22.01 6.46 10.25
N THR A 190 22.03 7.59 10.93
CA THR A 190 21.82 7.64 12.39
C THR A 190 20.34 7.58 12.72
N ASN A 191 19.97 6.56 13.49
CA ASN A 191 18.65 6.39 14.08
C ASN A 191 18.67 6.78 15.56
N TYR A 192 17.59 7.39 16.04
CA TYR A 192 17.44 7.89 17.42
C TYR A 192 16.36 7.12 18.17
N LEU A 193 16.68 6.68 19.40
CA LEU A 193 15.76 6.00 20.31
C LEU A 193 14.49 6.82 20.54
N SER A 194 14.66 8.13 20.75
CA SER A 194 13.57 9.08 21.01
C SER A 194 12.62 9.20 19.82
N THR A 195 13.14 9.21 18.60
CA THR A 195 12.35 9.32 17.37
C THR A 195 11.52 8.07 17.13
N VAL A 196 12.11 6.88 17.24
CA VAL A 196 11.39 5.60 17.09
C VAL A 196 10.26 5.50 18.12
N LYS A 197 10.54 5.78 19.41
CA LYS A 197 9.51 5.79 20.47
C LYS A 197 8.41 6.81 20.21
N SER A 198 8.78 8.02 19.81
CA SER A 198 7.80 9.10 19.56
C SER A 198 6.89 8.80 18.37
N TYR A 199 7.38 8.10 17.34
CA TYR A 199 6.53 7.62 16.26
C TYR A 199 5.53 6.56 16.74
N ILE A 200 5.99 5.57 17.51
CA ILE A 200 5.11 4.54 18.09
C ILE A 200 4.00 5.19 18.93
N ASP A 201 4.36 6.08 19.85
CA ASP A 201 3.40 6.79 20.71
C ASP A 201 2.36 7.59 19.90
N ALA A 202 2.83 8.34 18.89
CA ALA A 202 1.97 9.16 18.03
C ALA A 202 1.00 8.29 17.21
N MET A 203 1.47 7.15 16.71
CA MET A 203 0.68 6.18 15.97
C MET A 203 -0.39 5.52 16.83
N HIS A 204 -0.02 5.03 18.02
CA HIS A 204 -0.95 4.42 18.96
C HIS A 204 -2.03 5.39 19.40
N GLY A 205 -1.70 6.67 19.59
CA GLY A 205 -2.65 7.75 19.85
C GLY A 205 -3.74 7.90 18.79
N ARG A 206 -3.49 7.42 17.56
CA ARG A 206 -4.42 7.46 16.42
C ARG A 206 -4.99 6.09 16.04
N GLY A 207 -4.81 5.08 16.89
CA GLY A 207 -5.33 3.72 16.65
C GLY A 207 -4.51 2.87 15.66
N MET A 208 -3.36 3.37 15.19
CA MET A 208 -2.51 2.65 14.25
C MET A 208 -1.67 1.56 14.92
N LYS A 209 -1.18 0.62 14.11
CA LYS A 209 -0.26 -0.46 14.53
C LYS A 209 1.17 -0.22 14.07
N ALA A 210 2.14 -0.36 14.97
CA ALA A 210 3.57 -0.22 14.70
C ALA A 210 4.22 -1.59 14.48
N MET A 211 4.68 -1.84 13.27
CA MET A 211 5.25 -3.11 12.85
C MET A 211 6.73 -2.92 12.52
N PHE A 212 7.62 -3.57 13.28
CA PHE A 212 9.04 -3.41 12.99
C PHE A 212 9.48 -4.32 11.84
N TYR A 213 10.35 -3.81 10.96
CA TYR A 213 11.00 -4.60 9.92
C TYR A 213 12.19 -5.38 10.46
N ASN A 214 12.35 -6.64 10.02
CA ASN A 214 13.60 -7.39 10.04
C ASN A 214 13.54 -8.61 9.10
N LEU A 215 14.67 -9.03 8.53
CA LEU A 215 14.79 -10.30 7.82
C LEU A 215 14.57 -11.50 8.74
N ALA A 216 13.86 -12.52 8.24
CA ALA A 216 13.73 -13.81 8.91
C ALA A 216 15.08 -14.51 9.16
N PHE A 217 16.09 -14.19 8.33
CA PHE A 217 17.32 -14.96 8.22
C PHE A 217 18.57 -14.10 7.97
N GLY A 218 18.55 -12.82 8.34
CA GLY A 218 19.69 -11.92 8.12
C GLY A 218 20.71 -11.94 9.26
N ALA A 219 22.00 -12.04 8.93
CA ALA A 219 23.11 -11.86 9.87
C ALA A 219 24.26 -11.08 9.21
N LEU A 220 24.85 -10.14 9.93
CA LEU A 220 25.96 -9.33 9.41
C LEU A 220 27.32 -10.00 9.67
N SER A 221 28.39 -9.43 9.12
CA SER A 221 29.76 -9.94 9.27
C SER A 221 30.25 -9.99 10.72
N ASN A 222 29.72 -9.16 11.61
CA ASN A 222 30.01 -9.15 13.05
C ASN A 222 29.20 -10.16 13.86
N ALA A 223 28.27 -10.91 13.25
CA ALA A 223 27.28 -11.71 13.97
C ALA A 223 27.87 -12.82 14.87
N ALA A 224 29.05 -13.34 14.53
CA ALA A 224 29.74 -14.33 15.35
C ALA A 224 30.10 -13.79 16.75
N ALA A 225 30.44 -12.51 16.86
CA ALA A 225 30.72 -11.87 18.15
C ALA A 225 29.46 -11.74 19.02
N ASP A 226 28.28 -11.73 18.39
CA ASP A 226 26.98 -11.69 19.05
C ASP A 226 26.39 -13.09 19.31
N GLY A 227 27.13 -14.15 18.97
CA GLY A 227 26.76 -15.54 19.26
C GLY A 227 26.04 -16.28 18.13
N VAL A 228 25.95 -15.69 16.94
CA VAL A 228 25.47 -16.40 15.73
C VAL A 228 26.50 -17.46 15.34
N LYS A 229 26.04 -18.70 15.16
CA LYS A 229 26.91 -19.84 14.90
C LYS A 229 26.99 -20.19 13.42
N GLU A 230 28.12 -20.77 13.03
CA GLU A 230 28.39 -21.20 11.66
C GLU A 230 27.34 -22.22 11.16
N GLU A 231 26.89 -23.10 12.06
CA GLU A 231 25.94 -24.18 11.77
C GLU A 231 24.52 -23.68 11.45
N TRP A 232 24.27 -22.39 11.60
CA TRP A 232 22.96 -21.79 11.32
C TRP A 232 22.86 -21.23 9.91
N TYR A 233 23.98 -21.01 9.22
CA TYR A 233 24.00 -20.43 7.87
C TYR A 233 23.47 -21.39 6.80
N ILE A 234 23.02 -20.81 5.69
CA ILE A 234 22.80 -21.52 4.43
C ILE A 234 23.94 -21.23 3.44
N PHE A 235 24.19 -22.18 2.55
CA PHE A 235 25.34 -22.19 1.64
C PHE A 235 24.89 -22.37 0.18
N LYS A 236 25.71 -21.93 -0.78
CA LYS A 236 25.46 -22.13 -2.22
C LYS A 236 25.83 -23.52 -2.72
N ASP A 237 26.48 -24.32 -1.90
CA ASP A 237 26.94 -25.66 -2.22
C ASP A 237 26.91 -26.57 -0.98
N SER A 238 26.89 -27.89 -1.20
CA SER A 238 26.82 -28.90 -0.15
C SER A 238 28.12 -29.05 0.67
N ASN A 239 29.24 -28.52 0.20
CA ASN A 239 30.53 -28.60 0.89
C ASN A 239 30.78 -27.38 1.80
N ARG A 240 29.84 -26.42 1.83
CA ARG A 240 29.92 -25.15 2.57
C ARG A 240 31.05 -24.24 2.10
N SER A 241 31.38 -24.25 0.81
CA SER A 241 32.45 -23.40 0.29
C SER A 241 32.07 -21.91 0.27
N VAL A 242 30.79 -21.60 0.06
CA VAL A 242 30.28 -20.22 0.00
C VAL A 242 28.96 -20.11 0.77
N LYS A 243 28.89 -19.22 1.78
CA LYS A 243 27.62 -18.83 2.42
C LYS A 243 26.75 -18.07 1.43
N ASP A 244 25.44 -18.33 1.41
CA ASP A 244 24.54 -17.44 0.68
C ASP A 244 24.50 -16.07 1.38
N SER A 245 24.43 -15.01 0.58
CA SER A 245 24.39 -13.64 1.09
C SER A 245 23.68 -12.71 0.11
N HIS A 246 23.11 -11.63 0.65
CA HIS A 246 22.78 -10.44 -0.11
C HIS A 246 24.01 -9.53 -0.11
N HIS A 247 24.64 -9.42 -1.27
CA HIS A 247 25.84 -8.61 -1.41
C HIS A 247 25.49 -7.12 -1.39
N LEU A 248 26.21 -6.37 -0.57
CA LEU A 248 26.09 -4.92 -0.44
C LEU A 248 27.49 -4.32 -0.45
N ASP A 249 27.69 -3.33 -1.31
CA ASP A 249 28.92 -2.56 -1.43
C ASP A 249 29.00 -1.42 -0.42
N SER A 250 30.17 -0.81 -0.27
CA SER A 250 30.29 0.47 0.46
C SER A 250 29.28 1.49 -0.09
N PRO A 251 28.55 2.25 0.74
CA PRO A 251 28.82 2.54 2.17
C PRO A 251 28.20 1.55 3.17
N PHE A 252 27.55 0.47 2.73
CA PHE A 252 27.04 -0.53 3.67
C PHE A 252 28.19 -1.19 4.43
N ARG A 253 28.06 -1.29 5.75
CA ARG A 253 29.15 -1.84 6.59
C ARG A 253 29.29 -3.36 6.50
N SER A 254 28.33 -4.05 5.87
CA SER A 254 28.32 -5.49 5.70
C SER A 254 27.36 -5.90 4.60
N SER A 255 27.72 -6.94 3.84
CA SER A 255 26.73 -7.79 3.17
C SER A 255 25.88 -8.53 4.22
N ILE A 256 24.69 -8.99 3.85
CA ILE A 256 23.81 -9.74 4.76
C ILE A 256 23.96 -11.23 4.46
N TYR A 257 24.55 -12.00 5.36
CA TYR A 257 24.67 -13.45 5.26
C TYR A 257 23.39 -14.12 5.73
N LEU A 258 23.00 -15.22 5.07
CA LEU A 258 21.69 -15.82 5.28
C LEU A 258 21.74 -17.08 6.15
N THR A 259 20.83 -17.18 7.11
CA THR A 259 20.64 -18.36 7.96
C THR A 259 19.50 -19.25 7.48
N ASN A 260 19.41 -20.48 7.99
CA ASN A 260 18.30 -21.38 7.71
C ASN A 260 17.10 -21.02 8.60
N PRO A 261 15.95 -20.58 8.05
CA PRO A 261 14.79 -20.19 8.84
C PRO A 261 14.17 -21.36 9.61
N ALA A 262 14.39 -22.60 9.19
CA ALA A 262 13.94 -23.81 9.89
C ALA A 262 14.93 -24.28 10.97
N ASN A 263 16.07 -23.61 11.16
CA ASN A 263 17.01 -23.98 12.22
C ASN A 263 16.49 -23.48 13.58
N ASN A 264 16.09 -24.40 14.45
CA ASN A 264 15.55 -24.08 15.77
C ASN A 264 16.49 -23.24 16.64
N ALA A 265 17.81 -23.40 16.53
CA ALA A 265 18.76 -22.61 17.31
C ALA A 265 18.80 -21.16 16.82
N TRP A 266 18.74 -20.94 15.50
CA TRP A 266 18.55 -19.60 14.93
C TRP A 266 17.21 -18.98 15.35
N GLN A 267 16.11 -19.72 15.23
CA GLN A 267 14.78 -19.25 15.64
C GLN A 267 14.80 -18.82 17.11
N ASN A 268 15.29 -19.66 18.01
CA ASN A 268 15.37 -19.35 19.45
C ASN A 268 16.25 -18.13 19.74
N TYR A 269 17.39 -18.01 19.05
CA TYR A 269 18.27 -16.87 19.17
C TYR A 269 17.57 -15.58 18.75
N LEU A 270 16.95 -15.56 17.56
CA LEU A 270 16.29 -14.37 17.03
C LEU A 270 15.06 -14.00 17.86
N ILE A 271 14.27 -14.98 18.32
CA ILE A 271 13.16 -14.78 19.27
C ILE A 271 13.64 -14.05 20.52
N ALA A 272 14.77 -14.47 21.11
CA ALA A 272 15.33 -13.81 22.29
C ALA A 272 15.70 -12.35 21.99
N ARG A 273 16.32 -12.09 20.83
CA ARG A 273 16.68 -10.73 20.38
C ARG A 273 15.46 -9.85 20.11
N HIS A 274 14.37 -10.40 19.54
CA HIS A 274 13.12 -9.67 19.34
C HIS A 274 12.37 -9.43 20.66
N ASN A 275 12.47 -10.36 21.61
CA ASN A 275 11.97 -10.13 22.97
C ASN A 275 12.71 -8.99 23.66
N ASP A 276 13.99 -8.76 23.35
CA ASP A 276 14.71 -7.58 23.84
C ASP A 276 14.12 -6.29 23.23
N VAL A 277 13.81 -6.30 21.92
CA VAL A 277 13.13 -5.18 21.22
C VAL A 277 11.79 -4.85 21.88
N TYR A 278 10.92 -5.84 22.08
CA TYR A 278 9.59 -5.61 22.67
C TYR A 278 9.62 -5.10 24.11
N ARG A 279 10.74 -5.25 24.85
CA ARG A 279 10.88 -4.67 26.19
C ARG A 279 11.28 -3.20 26.16
N VAL A 280 11.79 -2.70 25.04
CA VAL A 280 12.23 -1.30 24.88
C VAL A 280 11.26 -0.48 24.04
N PHE A 281 10.69 -1.09 23.00
CA PHE A 281 9.78 -0.48 22.03
C PHE A 281 8.43 -1.18 22.05
N ASP A 282 7.35 -0.41 22.14
CA ASP A 282 5.99 -0.95 22.14
C ASP A 282 5.49 -1.25 20.72
N PHE A 283 6.30 -1.98 19.93
CA PHE A 283 5.85 -2.47 18.63
C PHE A 283 4.70 -3.48 18.80
N ASP A 284 3.68 -3.37 17.95
CA ASP A 284 2.54 -4.29 17.91
C ASP A 284 2.90 -5.62 17.25
N GLY A 285 3.95 -5.65 16.42
CA GLY A 285 4.31 -6.85 15.70
C GLY A 285 5.58 -6.74 14.88
N TYR A 286 5.80 -7.80 14.12
CA TYR A 286 7.00 -8.04 13.32
C TYR A 286 6.59 -8.20 11.85
N HIS A 287 7.10 -7.32 10.99
CA HIS A 287 7.14 -7.49 9.55
C HIS A 287 8.36 -8.34 9.20
N ILE A 288 8.12 -9.63 8.98
CA ILE A 288 9.10 -10.63 8.57
C ILE A 288 9.47 -10.38 7.11
N ASP A 289 10.72 -10.05 6.86
CA ASP A 289 11.24 -9.87 5.51
C ASP A 289 11.99 -11.12 4.99
N GLN A 290 12.01 -11.31 3.68
CA GLN A 290 12.78 -12.32 2.95
C GLN A 290 13.16 -11.81 1.55
N LEU A 291 14.10 -12.48 0.88
CA LEU A 291 14.83 -11.96 -0.29
C LEU A 291 14.50 -12.65 -1.62
N GLY A 292 13.33 -13.29 -1.71
CA GLY A 292 12.86 -14.08 -2.83
C GLY A 292 13.62 -15.38 -3.05
N ASN A 293 13.49 -15.89 -4.27
CA ASN A 293 14.12 -17.13 -4.69
C ASN A 293 15.66 -17.01 -4.68
N ARG A 294 16.32 -17.92 -3.96
CA ARG A 294 17.78 -17.96 -3.80
C ARG A 294 18.49 -18.99 -4.70
N GLY A 295 17.73 -19.68 -5.55
CA GLY A 295 18.17 -20.87 -6.28
C GLY A 295 18.44 -22.03 -5.33
N ALA A 296 19.31 -22.96 -5.73
CA ALA A 296 19.72 -24.06 -4.87
C ALA A 296 20.57 -23.52 -3.70
N VAL A 297 20.13 -23.81 -2.48
CA VAL A 297 20.85 -23.50 -1.24
C VAL A 297 20.88 -24.74 -0.35
N TYR A 298 21.87 -24.82 0.52
CA TYR A 298 22.15 -26.00 1.34
C TYR A 298 22.26 -25.61 2.80
N ASP A 299 21.81 -26.49 3.69
CA ASP A 299 22.08 -26.34 5.13
C ASP A 299 23.56 -26.61 5.44
N TYR A 300 23.96 -26.41 6.70
CA TYR A 300 25.32 -26.68 7.15
C TYR A 300 25.77 -28.14 6.99
N ASN A 301 24.84 -29.10 6.93
CA ASN A 301 25.17 -30.51 6.74
C ASN A 301 25.28 -30.90 5.26
N GLY A 302 25.09 -29.94 4.36
CA GLY A 302 25.16 -30.15 2.91
C GLY A 302 23.86 -30.68 2.31
N ASN A 303 22.75 -30.67 3.05
CA ASN A 303 21.45 -31.07 2.52
C ASN A 303 20.85 -29.92 1.69
N LEU A 304 20.28 -30.26 0.53
CA LEU A 304 19.53 -29.29 -0.25
C LEU A 304 18.33 -28.78 0.56
N LEU A 305 18.25 -27.46 0.72
CA LEU A 305 17.21 -26.78 1.45
C LEU A 305 16.22 -26.15 0.47
N LYS A 306 14.95 -26.51 0.60
CA LYS A 306 13.85 -25.81 -0.05
C LYS A 306 13.44 -24.62 0.80
N LEU A 307 13.99 -23.46 0.50
CA LEU A 307 13.89 -22.29 1.37
C LEU A 307 12.43 -21.89 1.64
N GLU A 308 11.57 -21.96 0.64
CA GLU A 308 10.15 -21.63 0.72
C GLU A 308 9.39 -22.50 1.75
N GLU A 309 9.77 -23.77 1.90
CA GLU A 309 9.16 -24.69 2.87
C GLU A 309 9.52 -24.32 4.32
N THR A 310 10.64 -23.61 4.52
CA THR A 310 11.14 -23.26 5.87
C THR A 310 10.34 -22.14 6.54
N TYR A 311 9.62 -21.33 5.77
CA TYR A 311 8.91 -20.16 6.28
C TYR A 311 7.77 -20.53 7.23
N ALA A 312 7.10 -21.67 6.98
CA ALA A 312 6.04 -22.18 7.86
C ALA A 312 6.55 -22.39 9.29
N SER A 313 7.67 -23.10 9.43
CA SER A 313 8.29 -23.36 10.74
C SER A 313 8.72 -22.07 11.42
N PHE A 314 9.32 -21.14 10.67
CA PHE A 314 9.76 -19.86 11.22
C PHE A 314 8.59 -19.01 11.74
N ILE A 315 7.53 -18.84 10.94
CA ILE A 315 6.32 -18.09 11.34
C ILE A 315 5.70 -18.71 12.59
N ALA A 316 5.54 -20.04 12.61
CA ALA A 316 4.98 -20.75 13.76
C ALA A 316 5.81 -20.53 15.04
N ALA A 317 7.14 -20.58 14.95
CA ALA A 317 8.02 -20.33 16.08
C ALA A 317 7.89 -18.90 16.63
N MET A 318 7.87 -17.89 15.74
CA MET A 318 7.67 -16.49 16.13
C MET A 318 6.30 -16.29 16.81
N LYS A 319 5.23 -16.85 16.22
CA LYS A 319 3.88 -16.69 16.75
C LYS A 319 3.70 -17.42 18.08
N GLN A 320 4.23 -18.64 18.21
CA GLN A 320 4.19 -19.40 19.45
C GLN A 320 4.90 -18.68 20.60
N SER A 321 6.03 -18.02 20.33
CA SER A 321 6.74 -17.25 21.36
C SER A 321 6.01 -15.97 21.77
N ARG A 322 5.30 -15.31 20.84
CA ARG A 322 4.61 -14.03 21.05
C ARG A 322 3.22 -14.05 20.44
N PRO A 323 2.27 -14.82 21.02
CA PRO A 323 0.91 -14.92 20.48
C PRO A 323 0.17 -13.58 20.51
N ASP A 324 0.56 -12.68 21.42
CA ASP A 324 0.05 -11.31 21.55
C ASP A 324 0.52 -10.37 20.42
N LYS A 325 1.57 -10.72 19.68
CA LYS A 325 2.14 -9.88 18.63
C LYS A 325 1.65 -10.27 17.24
N ARG A 326 1.61 -9.26 16.37
CA ARG A 326 1.19 -9.37 14.97
C ARG A 326 2.34 -9.84 14.09
N LEU A 327 2.03 -10.60 13.05
CA LEU A 327 3.00 -11.09 12.08
C LEU A 327 2.50 -10.85 10.66
N VAL A 328 3.38 -10.31 9.83
CA VAL A 328 3.22 -10.23 8.39
C VAL A 328 4.52 -10.71 7.79
N MET A 329 4.47 -11.46 6.69
CA MET A 329 5.67 -11.87 5.97
C MET A 329 5.53 -11.48 4.50
N ASN A 330 6.58 -10.89 3.92
CA ASN A 330 6.57 -10.58 2.50
C ASN A 330 6.82 -11.83 1.63
N ALA A 331 6.11 -11.91 0.52
CA ALA A 331 6.44 -12.79 -0.59
C ALA A 331 6.91 -11.97 -1.78
N VAL A 332 8.24 -11.81 -1.91
CA VAL A 332 8.92 -11.31 -3.11
C VAL A 332 8.50 -12.17 -4.31
N SER A 333 7.77 -11.57 -5.25
CA SER A 333 7.28 -12.24 -6.45
C SER A 333 6.56 -13.55 -6.16
N GLN A 334 5.72 -13.56 -5.11
CA GLN A 334 4.95 -14.74 -4.66
C GLN A 334 5.80 -15.93 -4.15
N PHE A 335 7.12 -15.78 -4.01
CA PHE A 335 7.99 -16.85 -3.54
C PHE A 335 7.64 -17.28 -2.10
N GLY A 336 7.26 -18.54 -1.94
CA GLY A 336 6.85 -19.13 -0.66
C GLY A 336 5.46 -18.74 -0.15
N GLN A 337 4.67 -18.00 -0.93
CA GLN A 337 3.38 -17.50 -0.48
C GLN A 337 2.38 -18.60 -0.11
N SER A 338 2.39 -19.73 -0.81
CA SER A 338 1.53 -20.88 -0.48
C SER A 338 1.84 -21.46 0.91
N TYR A 339 3.09 -21.38 1.38
CA TYR A 339 3.46 -21.77 2.75
C TYR A 339 3.12 -20.67 3.74
N ILE A 340 3.43 -19.40 3.43
CA ILE A 340 3.14 -18.25 4.30
C ILE A 340 1.63 -18.15 4.58
N SER A 341 0.81 -18.27 3.55
CA SER A 341 -0.65 -18.12 3.62
C SER A 341 -1.36 -19.15 4.49
N GLN A 342 -0.77 -20.32 4.70
CA GLN A 342 -1.30 -21.39 5.53
C GLN A 342 -0.89 -21.28 7.01
N ASN A 343 -0.04 -20.30 7.37
CA ASN A 343 0.47 -20.11 8.72
C ASN A 343 -0.07 -18.83 9.39
N GLU A 344 0.30 -18.54 10.63
CA GLU A 344 -0.29 -17.46 11.43
C GLU A 344 0.27 -16.05 11.13
N VAL A 345 0.21 -15.65 9.86
CA VAL A 345 0.31 -14.23 9.46
C VAL A 345 -1.07 -13.58 9.42
N ASP A 346 -1.15 -12.31 9.80
CA ASP A 346 -2.40 -11.55 9.92
C ASP A 346 -3.04 -11.22 8.56
N PHE A 347 -2.21 -10.97 7.54
CA PHE A 347 -2.62 -10.77 6.15
C PHE A 347 -1.47 -11.14 5.22
N LEU A 348 -1.77 -11.26 3.93
CA LEU A 348 -0.81 -11.60 2.89
C LEU A 348 -0.15 -10.33 2.36
N TYR A 349 1.18 -10.31 2.33
CA TYR A 349 1.97 -9.21 1.80
C TYR A 349 2.80 -9.70 0.62
N THR A 350 2.73 -9.03 -0.52
CA THR A 350 3.48 -9.41 -1.72
C THR A 350 4.23 -8.20 -2.26
N GLU A 351 5.55 -8.33 -2.39
CA GLU A 351 6.37 -7.40 -3.16
C GLU A 351 6.32 -7.82 -4.63
N VAL A 352 5.76 -6.97 -5.46
CA VAL A 352 5.50 -7.30 -6.86
C VAL A 352 6.65 -6.78 -7.72
N TRP A 353 7.28 -7.70 -8.45
CA TRP A 353 8.38 -7.40 -9.37
C TRP A 353 8.03 -7.81 -10.80
N ASP A 354 9.05 -7.87 -11.66
CA ASP A 354 8.94 -8.02 -13.10
C ASP A 354 8.38 -9.39 -13.55
N GLU A 355 8.15 -10.34 -12.64
CA GLU A 355 7.38 -11.55 -12.92
C GLU A 355 5.88 -11.29 -13.11
N SER A 356 5.37 -10.15 -12.63
CA SER A 356 3.98 -9.70 -12.84
C SER A 356 4.01 -8.28 -13.36
N LYS A 357 3.95 -8.08 -14.68
CA LYS A 357 4.20 -6.77 -15.32
C LYS A 357 2.94 -6.01 -15.65
N THR A 358 1.89 -6.72 -16.04
CA THR A 358 0.65 -6.14 -16.55
C THR A 358 -0.37 -5.92 -15.44
N PHE A 359 -1.32 -4.99 -15.63
CA PHE A 359 -2.45 -4.84 -14.70
C PHE A 359 -3.22 -6.16 -14.49
N GLY A 360 -3.30 -7.01 -15.53
CA GLY A 360 -3.87 -8.36 -15.46
C GLY A 360 -3.13 -9.26 -14.45
N GLU A 361 -1.80 -9.31 -14.55
CA GLU A 361 -0.96 -10.10 -13.64
C GLU A 361 -0.98 -9.53 -12.22
N LEU A 362 -0.99 -8.20 -12.06
CA LEU A 362 -1.14 -7.56 -10.75
C LEU A 362 -2.44 -7.95 -10.05
N ALA A 363 -3.56 -8.00 -10.78
CA ALA A 363 -4.83 -8.49 -10.25
C ALA A 363 -4.76 -9.99 -9.92
N ASN A 364 -4.07 -10.79 -10.75
CA ASN A 364 -3.89 -12.22 -10.49
C ASN A 364 -3.13 -12.49 -9.20
N VAL A 365 -2.13 -11.67 -8.83
CA VAL A 365 -1.45 -11.78 -7.53
C VAL A 365 -2.45 -11.72 -6.36
N ILE A 366 -3.45 -10.84 -6.43
CA ILE A 366 -4.49 -10.73 -5.39
C ILE A 366 -5.42 -11.96 -5.43
N LEU A 367 -5.80 -12.42 -6.62
CA LEU A 367 -6.66 -13.60 -6.78
C LEU A 367 -5.97 -14.89 -6.30
N GLU A 368 -4.67 -15.03 -6.55
CA GLU A 368 -3.85 -16.13 -6.07
C GLU A 368 -3.70 -16.09 -4.55
N ASN A 369 -3.43 -14.92 -3.96
CA ASN A 369 -3.42 -14.75 -2.51
C ASN A 369 -4.77 -15.13 -1.85
N ASN A 370 -5.88 -14.73 -2.47
CA ASN A 370 -7.21 -15.14 -2.04
C ASN A 370 -7.37 -16.66 -2.11
N ALA A 371 -6.93 -17.30 -3.20
CA ALA A 371 -6.97 -18.76 -3.34
C ALA A 371 -6.09 -19.46 -2.30
N TYR A 372 -4.84 -19.00 -2.12
CA TYR A 372 -3.89 -19.58 -1.18
C TYR A 372 -4.35 -19.49 0.27
N SER A 373 -5.19 -18.52 0.62
CA SER A 373 -5.72 -18.36 1.98
C SER A 373 -7.16 -18.83 2.15
N ASP A 374 -7.77 -19.46 1.15
CA ASP A 374 -9.21 -19.77 1.12
C ASP A 374 -10.11 -18.53 1.38
N ASN A 375 -9.71 -17.36 0.88
CA ASN A 375 -10.33 -16.06 1.14
C ASN A 375 -10.37 -15.65 2.62
N LYS A 376 -9.51 -16.22 3.47
CA LYS A 376 -9.45 -15.90 4.91
C LYS A 376 -8.56 -14.70 5.22
N LYS A 377 -7.66 -14.32 4.32
CA LYS A 377 -6.68 -13.25 4.54
C LYS A 377 -6.74 -12.21 3.44
N GLN A 378 -6.63 -10.95 3.85
CA GLN A 378 -6.54 -9.83 2.93
C GLN A 378 -5.15 -9.75 2.29
N THR A 379 -5.05 -9.00 1.19
CA THR A 379 -3.80 -8.79 0.45
C THR A 379 -3.35 -7.33 0.53
N VAL A 380 -2.09 -7.13 0.89
CA VAL A 380 -1.36 -5.86 0.73
C VAL A 380 -0.25 -6.09 -0.30
N LEU A 381 -0.13 -5.19 -1.27
CA LEU A 381 0.94 -5.21 -2.25
C LEU A 381 1.94 -4.10 -1.97
N ALA A 382 3.22 -4.37 -2.14
CA ALA A 382 4.23 -3.35 -2.42
C ALA A 382 4.52 -3.38 -3.93
N ALA A 383 4.04 -2.37 -4.64
CA ALA A 383 4.09 -2.29 -6.09
C ALA A 383 4.68 -0.94 -6.51
N TYR A 384 6.01 -0.87 -6.58
CA TYR A 384 6.77 0.38 -6.75
C TYR A 384 6.55 1.03 -8.13
N VAL A 385 5.55 1.90 -8.25
CA VAL A 385 5.22 2.63 -9.49
C VAL A 385 6.29 3.70 -9.78
N ASN A 386 6.68 3.82 -11.05
CA ASN A 386 7.73 4.70 -11.58
C ASN A 386 9.14 4.37 -11.09
N TYR A 387 9.42 3.07 -10.93
CA TYR A 387 10.67 2.58 -10.36
C TYR A 387 11.94 3.09 -11.04
N ALA A 388 12.10 2.93 -12.36
CA ALA A 388 13.30 3.40 -13.05
C ALA A 388 13.45 4.92 -12.95
N LYS A 389 12.35 5.67 -12.99
CA LYS A 389 12.33 7.13 -12.81
C LYS A 389 12.82 7.55 -11.42
N SER A 390 12.62 6.71 -10.40
CA SER A 390 13.04 6.99 -9.01
C SER A 390 14.55 7.01 -8.77
N SER A 391 15.36 6.67 -9.78
CA SER A 391 16.82 6.90 -9.74
C SER A 391 17.20 8.38 -9.77
N SER A 392 16.25 9.26 -10.06
CA SER A 392 16.48 10.70 -10.23
C SER A 392 15.37 11.51 -9.58
N SER A 393 15.68 12.74 -9.15
CA SER A 393 14.69 13.62 -8.54
C SER A 393 13.64 14.07 -9.55
N GLY A 394 12.37 14.07 -9.15
CA GLY A 394 11.28 14.51 -10.01
C GLY A 394 9.91 14.28 -9.40
N TYR A 395 8.90 14.19 -10.27
CA TYR A 395 7.53 13.87 -9.87
C TYR A 395 7.11 12.48 -10.32
N VAL A 396 6.36 11.82 -9.43
CA VAL A 396 5.60 10.59 -9.73
C VAL A 396 4.55 10.90 -10.80
N ASN A 397 4.31 9.95 -11.72
CA ASN A 397 3.28 10.04 -12.74
C ASN A 397 1.92 9.68 -12.12
N ALA A 398 1.06 10.69 -11.93
CA ALA A 398 -0.25 10.50 -11.32
C ALA A 398 -1.15 9.47 -12.05
N PRO A 399 -1.25 9.46 -13.40
CA PRO A 399 -2.02 8.43 -14.10
C PRO A 399 -1.59 6.99 -13.80
N GLY A 400 -0.28 6.72 -13.74
CA GLY A 400 0.25 5.40 -13.39
C GLY A 400 -0.15 4.95 -11.99
N VAL A 401 -0.07 5.86 -11.02
CA VAL A 401 -0.48 5.61 -9.63
C VAL A 401 -1.98 5.34 -9.53
N LEU A 402 -2.81 6.23 -10.09
CA LEU A 402 -4.27 6.14 -9.94
C LEU A 402 -4.86 4.91 -10.65
N LEU A 403 -4.34 4.54 -11.84
CA LEU A 403 -4.75 3.30 -12.51
C LEU A 403 -4.30 2.05 -11.73
N THR A 404 -3.11 2.07 -11.14
CA THR A 404 -2.62 0.97 -10.29
C THR A 404 -3.49 0.80 -9.05
N ASN A 405 -3.80 1.89 -8.34
CA ASN A 405 -4.68 1.84 -7.18
C ASN A 405 -6.11 1.42 -7.54
N ALA A 406 -6.66 1.89 -8.66
CA ALA A 406 -7.96 1.46 -9.15
C ALA A 406 -8.02 -0.06 -9.37
N VAL A 407 -6.98 -0.66 -9.95
CA VAL A 407 -6.88 -2.12 -10.11
C VAL A 407 -6.72 -2.81 -8.76
N ILE A 408 -5.77 -2.40 -7.93
CA ILE A 408 -5.52 -3.05 -6.63
C ILE A 408 -6.80 -3.04 -5.77
N PHE A 409 -7.46 -1.88 -5.65
CA PHE A 409 -8.61 -1.71 -4.76
C PHE A 409 -9.87 -2.40 -5.30
N SER A 410 -10.13 -2.36 -6.61
CA SER A 410 -11.28 -3.05 -7.22
C SER A 410 -11.20 -4.57 -7.14
N PHE A 411 -9.99 -5.14 -7.04
CA PHE A 411 -9.78 -6.57 -6.79
C PHE A 411 -9.74 -6.94 -5.29
N GLY A 412 -9.88 -5.94 -4.41
CA GLY A 412 -9.94 -6.13 -2.96
C GLY A 412 -8.59 -6.13 -2.24
N GLY A 413 -7.51 -5.74 -2.92
CA GLY A 413 -6.20 -5.52 -2.30
C GLY A 413 -6.06 -4.14 -1.66
N ALA A 414 -4.91 -3.92 -1.01
CA ALA A 414 -4.42 -2.61 -0.57
C ALA A 414 -2.98 -2.40 -1.04
N HIS A 415 -2.51 -1.15 -1.05
CA HIS A 415 -1.21 -0.78 -1.59
C HIS A 415 -0.35 -0.11 -0.51
N LEU A 416 0.83 -0.65 -0.23
CA LEU A 416 1.85 0.03 0.59
C LEU A 416 2.64 0.97 -0.33
N GLU A 417 2.20 2.22 -0.40
CA GLU A 417 2.84 3.28 -1.20
C GLU A 417 3.01 4.60 -0.43
N LEU A 418 2.34 4.75 0.72
CA LEU A 418 2.28 5.99 1.49
C LEU A 418 3.03 5.87 2.81
N GLY A 419 3.98 6.78 3.03
CA GLY A 419 4.76 6.94 4.25
C GLY A 419 4.91 8.41 4.62
N GLU A 420 6.02 8.77 5.25
CA GLU A 420 6.47 10.17 5.33
C GLU A 420 6.75 10.79 3.94
N HIS A 421 6.81 9.95 2.90
CA HIS A 421 6.85 10.32 1.49
C HIS A 421 6.20 9.22 0.62
N TYR A 422 6.25 9.35 -0.71
CA TYR A 422 5.72 8.35 -1.65
C TYR A 422 6.77 7.27 -1.96
N LEU A 423 6.37 6.00 -1.93
CA LEU A 423 7.26 4.87 -2.16
C LEU A 423 7.35 4.50 -3.64
N ALA A 424 8.49 4.81 -4.27
CA ALA A 424 8.77 4.46 -5.66
C ALA A 424 9.86 3.39 -5.82
N ASN A 425 10.43 2.88 -4.73
CA ASN A 425 11.59 2.00 -4.72
C ASN A 425 11.57 1.07 -3.49
N GLU A 426 12.21 -0.09 -3.59
CA GLU A 426 12.35 -1.10 -2.53
C GLU A 426 13.22 -0.63 -1.36
N TYR A 427 14.18 0.27 -1.62
CA TYR A 427 14.88 0.98 -0.57
C TYR A 427 14.01 2.15 -0.12
N PHE A 428 13.18 1.91 0.91
CA PHE A 428 12.14 2.87 1.36
C PHE A 428 12.63 4.28 1.68
N PRO A 429 13.88 4.53 2.09
CA PRO A 429 14.39 5.89 2.25
C PRO A 429 14.53 6.70 0.94
N ASN A 430 14.42 6.06 -0.23
CA ASN A 430 14.46 6.76 -1.51
C ASN A 430 13.21 7.63 -1.69
N SER A 431 13.39 8.94 -1.47
CA SER A 431 12.37 9.96 -1.65
C SER A 431 12.63 10.85 -2.87
N ASN A 432 13.27 10.33 -3.92
CA ASN A 432 13.64 11.12 -5.10
C ASN A 432 12.41 11.64 -5.85
N LEU A 433 11.34 10.84 -5.90
CA LEU A 433 10.08 11.27 -6.50
C LEU A 433 9.15 11.90 -5.48
N GLN A 434 8.58 13.03 -5.86
CA GLN A 434 7.59 13.76 -5.07
C GLN A 434 6.21 13.67 -5.72
N MET A 435 5.16 13.77 -4.90
CA MET A 435 3.79 13.89 -5.40
C MET A 435 3.43 15.36 -5.58
N LYS A 436 2.88 15.71 -6.75
CA LYS A 436 2.18 16.99 -6.94
C LYS A 436 0.92 17.04 -6.08
N LYS A 437 0.45 18.25 -5.78
CA LYS A 437 -0.75 18.53 -5.01
C LYS A 437 -1.94 17.72 -5.51
N GLU A 438 -2.18 17.70 -6.83
CA GLU A 438 -3.34 17.04 -7.43
C GLU A 438 -3.34 15.53 -7.17
N LEU A 439 -2.15 14.90 -7.19
CA LEU A 439 -2.02 13.49 -6.86
C LEU A 439 -2.25 13.24 -5.36
N LYS A 440 -1.76 14.12 -4.48
CA LYS A 440 -2.03 14.01 -3.03
C LYS A 440 -3.52 14.11 -2.73
N GLU A 441 -4.22 15.06 -3.36
CA GLU A 441 -5.67 15.23 -3.24
C GLU A 441 -6.43 14.01 -3.80
N ALA A 442 -6.02 13.48 -4.94
CA ALA A 442 -6.61 12.27 -5.49
C ALA A 442 -6.42 11.06 -4.57
N LEU A 443 -5.21 10.86 -4.03
CA LEU A 443 -4.93 9.76 -3.10
C LEU A 443 -5.74 9.88 -1.81
N VAL A 444 -5.97 11.09 -1.31
CA VAL A 444 -6.91 11.32 -0.21
C VAL A 444 -8.29 10.73 -0.55
N CYS A 445 -8.85 11.05 -1.72
CA CYS A 445 -10.14 10.52 -2.15
C CYS A 445 -10.11 8.99 -2.38
N TYR A 446 -9.03 8.44 -2.92
CA TYR A 446 -8.89 7.00 -3.17
C TYR A 446 -8.84 6.20 -1.86
N TYR A 447 -8.17 6.72 -0.83
CA TYR A 447 -8.12 6.07 0.48
C TYR A 447 -9.40 6.28 1.29
N ASP A 448 -10.08 7.42 1.17
CA ASP A 448 -11.45 7.60 1.66
C ASP A 448 -12.38 6.56 1.02
N PHE A 449 -12.30 6.38 -0.30
CA PHE A 449 -13.11 5.41 -1.03
C PHE A 449 -12.82 3.96 -0.60
N LEU A 450 -11.54 3.60 -0.46
CA LEU A 450 -11.11 2.29 0.01
C LEU A 450 -11.71 1.95 1.39
N VAL A 451 -11.80 2.93 2.29
CA VAL A 451 -12.41 2.76 3.62
C VAL A 451 -13.93 2.71 3.52
N ALA A 452 -14.56 3.74 2.94
CA ALA A 452 -16.02 3.88 2.92
C ALA A 452 -16.74 2.68 2.27
N TYR A 453 -16.09 2.05 1.28
CA TYR A 453 -16.66 0.92 0.53
C TYR A 453 -15.94 -0.41 0.79
N GLN A 454 -15.14 -0.52 1.86
CA GLN A 454 -14.40 -1.76 2.17
C GLN A 454 -15.29 -3.01 2.23
N ASN A 455 -16.56 -2.86 2.63
CA ASN A 455 -17.53 -3.96 2.68
C ASN A 455 -17.98 -4.47 1.29
N LEU A 456 -17.82 -3.68 0.24
CA LEU A 456 -18.08 -4.10 -1.15
C LEU A 456 -16.81 -4.53 -1.88
N LEU A 457 -15.68 -3.90 -1.54
CA LEU A 457 -14.40 -4.17 -2.18
C LEU A 457 -13.81 -5.51 -1.70
N ARG A 458 -13.90 -5.81 -0.40
CA ARG A 458 -13.09 -6.86 0.24
C ARG A 458 -13.70 -7.58 1.44
N ASP A 459 -15.04 -7.60 1.56
CA ASP A 459 -15.78 -8.32 2.60
C ASP A 459 -16.82 -9.28 1.98
N GLY A 460 -16.32 -10.28 1.25
CA GLY A 460 -17.13 -11.29 0.56
C GLY A 460 -17.46 -10.93 -0.89
N GLY A 461 -18.55 -11.51 -1.39
CA GLY A 461 -18.91 -11.52 -2.81
C GLY A 461 -18.07 -12.50 -3.62
N ALA A 462 -18.60 -12.96 -4.75
CA ALA A 462 -17.89 -13.83 -5.69
C ALA A 462 -17.63 -13.09 -7.00
N PHE A 463 -16.40 -13.15 -7.52
CA PHE A 463 -16.09 -12.57 -8.82
C PHE A 463 -17.00 -13.14 -9.90
N ALA A 464 -17.52 -12.25 -10.76
CA ALA A 464 -18.42 -12.61 -11.84
C ALA A 464 -18.17 -11.72 -13.07
N SER A 465 -18.58 -12.21 -14.23
CA SER A 465 -18.55 -11.42 -15.47
C SER A 465 -19.87 -10.67 -15.65
N PHE A 466 -19.78 -9.45 -16.18
CA PHE A 466 -20.92 -8.58 -16.40
C PHE A 466 -20.96 -8.14 -17.86
N ASN A 467 -22.13 -8.15 -18.48
CA ASN A 467 -22.29 -7.64 -19.82
C ASN A 467 -22.70 -6.17 -19.73
N VAL A 468 -21.71 -5.28 -19.84
CA VAL A 468 -21.85 -3.83 -19.84
C VAL A 468 -21.55 -3.33 -21.26
N GLN A 469 -22.44 -2.49 -21.80
CA GLN A 469 -22.33 -1.96 -23.15
C GLN A 469 -22.64 -0.46 -23.15
N SER A 470 -21.95 0.30 -24.01
CA SER A 470 -22.34 1.67 -24.33
C SER A 470 -23.51 1.61 -25.32
N ASP A 471 -24.61 2.27 -24.99
CA ASP A 471 -25.78 2.31 -25.88
C ASP A 471 -25.58 3.28 -27.05
N ASN A 472 -24.77 4.33 -26.82
CA ASN A 472 -24.47 5.38 -27.78
C ASN A 472 -23.07 5.27 -28.42
N ASN A 473 -22.37 4.14 -28.23
CA ASN A 473 -21.01 3.87 -28.72
C ASN A 473 -19.94 4.90 -28.31
N GLN A 474 -20.13 5.64 -27.21
CA GLN A 474 -19.15 6.61 -26.70
C GLN A 474 -17.93 5.94 -26.06
N ALA A 475 -18.07 4.70 -25.59
CA ALA A 475 -17.00 3.94 -24.98
C ALA A 475 -17.07 2.45 -25.35
N ARG A 476 -15.89 1.83 -25.49
CA ARG A 476 -15.76 0.39 -25.66
C ARG A 476 -15.58 -0.25 -24.29
N PHE A 477 -16.55 -1.05 -23.86
CA PHE A 477 -16.50 -1.81 -22.62
C PHE A 477 -16.08 -3.25 -22.89
N GLU A 478 -15.19 -3.80 -22.07
CA GLU A 478 -14.72 -5.18 -22.18
C GLU A 478 -14.59 -5.83 -20.80
N ASN A 479 -14.97 -7.11 -20.69
CA ASN A 479 -14.71 -7.85 -19.45
C ASN A 479 -13.20 -7.99 -19.22
N TRP A 480 -12.80 -7.93 -17.96
CA TRP A 480 -11.42 -8.21 -17.54
C TRP A 480 -10.96 -9.58 -18.07
N PRO A 481 -9.71 -9.74 -18.55
CA PRO A 481 -8.54 -8.85 -18.40
C PRO A 481 -8.62 -7.54 -19.20
N ALA A 482 -7.99 -6.48 -18.66
CA ALA A 482 -7.98 -5.17 -19.29
C ALA A 482 -7.20 -5.14 -20.61
N SER A 483 -7.64 -4.27 -21.54
CA SER A 483 -7.00 -4.02 -22.82
C SER A 483 -6.84 -2.52 -23.06
N LYS A 484 -5.87 -2.12 -23.89
CA LYS A 484 -5.71 -0.71 -24.29
C LYS A 484 -6.89 -0.27 -25.15
N GLY A 485 -7.35 0.96 -24.95
CA GLY A 485 -8.42 1.52 -25.76
C GLY A 485 -9.83 1.10 -25.33
N ALA A 486 -9.97 0.46 -24.17
CA ALA A 486 -11.25 0.03 -23.63
C ALA A 486 -11.41 0.44 -22.15
N VAL A 487 -12.66 0.45 -21.69
CA VAL A 487 -13.02 0.44 -20.28
C VAL A 487 -13.12 -1.01 -19.85
N ALA A 488 -12.27 -1.43 -18.92
CA ALA A 488 -12.32 -2.78 -18.39
C ALA A 488 -13.44 -2.91 -17.34
N VAL A 489 -14.16 -4.02 -17.40
CA VAL A 489 -15.30 -4.36 -16.54
C VAL A 489 -14.92 -5.56 -15.68
N THR A 490 -14.96 -5.38 -14.36
CA THR A 490 -14.76 -6.44 -13.36
C THR A 490 -15.76 -6.24 -12.24
N GLY A 491 -15.90 -7.19 -11.32
CA GLY A 491 -16.79 -7.02 -10.19
C GLY A 491 -17.15 -8.29 -9.45
N LYS A 492 -18.03 -8.15 -8.47
CA LYS A 492 -18.47 -9.23 -7.60
C LYS A 492 -19.99 -9.29 -7.52
N ARG A 493 -20.53 -10.50 -7.46
CA ARG A 493 -21.92 -10.78 -7.13
C ARG A 493 -22.03 -11.15 -5.65
N PHE A 494 -22.97 -10.50 -4.97
CA PHE A 494 -23.41 -10.81 -3.62
C PHE A 494 -24.83 -11.40 -3.68
N THR A 495 -25.39 -11.77 -2.53
CA THR A 495 -26.73 -12.40 -2.45
C THR A 495 -27.85 -11.49 -2.98
N ASP A 496 -27.77 -10.20 -2.71
CA ASP A 496 -28.82 -9.20 -2.95
C ASP A 496 -28.38 -8.06 -3.88
N LYS A 497 -27.13 -8.08 -4.37
CA LYS A 497 -26.59 -7.02 -5.22
C LYS A 497 -25.46 -7.49 -6.12
N GLU A 498 -25.19 -6.72 -7.16
CA GLU A 498 -24.01 -6.83 -8.01
C GLU A 498 -23.19 -5.53 -7.89
N VAL A 499 -21.88 -5.69 -7.74
CA VAL A 499 -20.91 -4.59 -7.70
C VAL A 499 -20.06 -4.69 -8.94
N ILE A 500 -20.11 -3.67 -9.79
CA ILE A 500 -19.44 -3.61 -11.09
C ILE A 500 -18.44 -2.45 -11.05
N HIS A 501 -17.18 -2.74 -11.31
CA HIS A 501 -16.12 -1.76 -11.45
C HIS A 501 -15.85 -1.48 -12.93
N LEU A 502 -15.72 -0.21 -13.27
CA LEU A 502 -15.32 0.28 -14.58
C LEU A 502 -13.95 0.96 -14.45
N LEU A 503 -12.96 0.43 -15.17
CA LEU A 503 -11.57 0.90 -15.11
C LEU A 503 -11.17 1.47 -16.48
N ASN A 504 -10.84 2.76 -16.53
CA ASN A 504 -10.71 3.48 -17.80
C ASN A 504 -9.30 3.38 -18.40
N PHE A 505 -9.08 2.37 -19.25
CA PHE A 505 -7.86 2.21 -20.06
C PHE A 505 -8.01 2.75 -21.50
N SER A 506 -9.04 3.56 -21.77
CA SER A 506 -9.37 4.05 -23.11
C SER A 506 -8.25 4.84 -23.78
N ASN A 507 -7.40 5.52 -23.01
CA ASN A 507 -6.26 6.30 -23.51
C ASN A 507 -4.90 5.76 -23.02
N ALA A 508 -4.88 4.55 -22.45
CA ALA A 508 -3.67 3.96 -21.90
C ALA A 508 -2.63 3.68 -23.01
N ASN A 509 -1.40 4.16 -22.84
CA ASN A 509 -0.30 3.88 -23.74
C ASN A 509 0.42 2.55 -23.40
N SER A 510 0.38 2.14 -22.14
CA SER A 510 0.86 0.85 -21.65
C SER A 510 -0.22 0.13 -20.82
N MET A 511 -0.10 -1.19 -20.72
CA MET A 511 -0.84 -2.02 -19.75
C MET A 511 0.06 -2.50 -18.62
N GLU A 512 1.31 -2.01 -18.57
CA GLU A 512 2.24 -2.30 -17.48
C GLU A 512 1.94 -1.38 -16.29
N TRP A 513 1.59 -1.96 -15.14
CA TRP A 513 1.17 -1.20 -13.96
C TRP A 513 2.30 -0.34 -13.40
N ARG A 514 3.54 -0.84 -13.50
CA ARG A 514 4.70 -0.20 -12.89
C ARG A 514 5.00 1.17 -13.51
N ASP A 515 4.56 1.41 -14.75
CA ASP A 515 4.85 2.63 -15.52
C ASP A 515 6.28 3.11 -15.26
N THR A 516 7.28 2.23 -15.46
CA THR A 516 8.59 2.39 -14.81
C THR A 516 9.26 3.75 -15.09
N ASN A 517 9.00 4.32 -16.28
CA ASN A 517 9.54 5.60 -16.73
C ASN A 517 8.60 6.80 -16.47
N GLY A 518 7.44 6.61 -15.87
CA GLY A 518 6.51 7.68 -15.53
C GLY A 518 5.86 8.36 -16.74
N THR A 519 5.44 7.57 -17.72
CA THR A 519 4.93 8.02 -19.03
C THR A 519 3.47 7.69 -19.25
N GLN A 520 2.79 7.05 -18.30
CA GLN A 520 1.39 6.68 -18.44
C GLN A 520 0.54 7.92 -18.73
N LYS A 521 -0.32 7.81 -19.74
CA LYS A 521 -1.23 8.90 -20.13
C LYS A 521 -2.42 8.98 -19.20
N GLU A 522 -2.84 10.21 -18.92
CA GLU A 522 -4.12 10.47 -18.26
C GLU A 522 -5.27 9.95 -19.14
N PRO A 523 -6.21 9.17 -18.57
CA PRO A 523 -7.41 8.74 -19.27
C PRO A 523 -8.25 9.92 -19.75
N LEU A 524 -8.90 9.75 -20.90
CA LEU A 524 -9.91 10.70 -21.36
C LEU A 524 -11.21 10.43 -20.59
N ALA A 525 -11.78 11.47 -19.99
CA ALA A 525 -13.03 11.36 -19.27
C ALA A 525 -14.18 11.02 -20.23
N ILE A 526 -14.99 10.03 -19.86
CA ILE A 526 -16.20 9.63 -20.57
C ILE A 526 -17.38 10.24 -19.79
N ILE A 527 -18.16 11.12 -20.39
CA ILE A 527 -19.16 11.95 -19.69
C ILE A 527 -20.56 11.67 -20.23
N GLY A 528 -21.52 11.44 -19.32
CA GLY A 528 -22.94 11.30 -19.66
C GLY A 528 -23.24 10.12 -20.59
N THR A 529 -22.47 9.04 -20.51
CA THR A 529 -22.64 7.88 -21.39
C THR A 529 -23.82 7.03 -20.95
N GLU A 530 -24.71 6.72 -21.89
CA GLU A 530 -25.77 5.75 -21.67
C GLU A 530 -25.19 4.34 -21.67
N ILE A 531 -25.43 3.63 -20.56
CA ILE A 531 -24.94 2.28 -20.32
C ILE A 531 -26.11 1.32 -20.24
N LYS A 532 -25.90 0.15 -20.82
CA LYS A 532 -26.78 -1.00 -20.77
C LYS A 532 -26.08 -2.15 -20.03
N VAL A 533 -26.75 -2.72 -19.04
CA VAL A 533 -26.25 -3.88 -18.28
C VAL A 533 -27.25 -5.03 -18.36
N THR A 534 -26.76 -6.24 -18.62
CA THR A 534 -27.60 -7.45 -18.53
C THR A 534 -27.72 -7.91 -17.09
N VAL A 535 -28.95 -8.00 -16.59
CA VAL A 535 -29.31 -8.40 -15.21
C VAL A 535 -30.22 -9.63 -15.22
N THR A 536 -30.28 -10.36 -14.11
CA THR A 536 -31.09 -11.61 -14.02
C THR A 536 -32.36 -11.46 -13.19
N ARG A 537 -32.53 -10.32 -12.51
CA ARG A 537 -33.60 -10.07 -11.53
C ARG A 537 -34.15 -8.65 -11.66
N PRO A 538 -35.37 -8.38 -11.16
CA PRO A 538 -35.89 -7.01 -11.06
C PRO A 538 -34.98 -6.13 -10.20
N VAL A 539 -34.54 -5.01 -10.74
CA VAL A 539 -33.66 -4.05 -10.07
C VAL A 539 -34.50 -3.12 -9.20
N LYS A 540 -34.08 -2.91 -7.95
CA LYS A 540 -34.70 -1.99 -7.00
C LYS A 540 -34.02 -0.63 -6.99
N LYS A 541 -32.69 -0.62 -7.08
CA LYS A 541 -31.87 0.59 -6.98
C LYS A 541 -30.59 0.40 -7.77
N ILE A 542 -30.18 1.45 -8.47
CA ILE A 542 -28.81 1.58 -8.98
C ILE A 542 -28.20 2.81 -8.34
N TRP A 543 -26.98 2.67 -7.84
CA TRP A 543 -26.19 3.80 -7.39
C TRP A 543 -24.75 3.61 -7.84
N PHE A 544 -24.02 4.71 -7.95
CA PHE A 544 -22.61 4.69 -8.27
C PHE A 544 -21.82 5.55 -7.30
N ALA A 545 -20.54 5.25 -7.17
CA ALA A 545 -19.57 6.04 -6.44
C ALA A 545 -18.23 5.96 -7.17
N SER A 546 -17.44 7.03 -7.10
CA SER A 546 -16.12 7.09 -7.72
C SER A 546 -15.20 7.96 -6.87
N PRO A 547 -13.95 7.54 -6.57
CA PRO A 547 -13.00 8.43 -5.92
C PRO A 547 -12.64 9.66 -6.79
N ASP A 548 -12.91 9.60 -8.10
CA ASP A 548 -12.65 10.71 -9.02
C ASP A 548 -13.76 11.78 -9.01
N ILE A 549 -14.91 11.50 -8.38
CA ILE A 549 -16.11 12.35 -8.41
C ILE A 549 -16.63 12.56 -6.99
N ASN A 550 -16.81 13.82 -6.60
CA ASN A 550 -17.38 14.20 -5.30
C ASN A 550 -16.71 13.48 -4.10
N GLY A 551 -15.39 13.25 -4.19
CA GLY A 551 -14.59 12.58 -3.17
C GLY A 551 -15.09 11.19 -2.76
N GLY A 552 -15.80 10.47 -3.65
CA GLY A 552 -16.31 9.13 -3.38
C GLY A 552 -17.74 9.06 -2.85
N ALA A 553 -18.44 10.17 -2.64
CA ALA A 553 -19.83 10.11 -2.17
C ALA A 553 -20.75 9.40 -3.17
N ALA A 554 -21.60 8.49 -2.67
CA ALA A 554 -22.50 7.71 -3.51
C ALA A 554 -23.67 8.56 -4.02
N ARG A 555 -24.08 8.31 -5.27
CA ARG A 555 -25.24 8.93 -5.90
C ARG A 555 -26.14 7.87 -6.53
N THR A 556 -27.44 7.99 -6.29
CA THR A 556 -28.45 7.14 -6.94
C THR A 556 -28.59 7.53 -8.41
N LEU A 557 -28.74 6.54 -9.27
CA LEU A 557 -28.97 6.70 -10.70
C LEU A 557 -30.40 6.30 -11.04
N ASP A 558 -31.07 7.14 -11.84
CA ASP A 558 -32.32 6.76 -12.47
C ASP A 558 -32.03 5.69 -13.53
N PHE A 559 -32.94 4.72 -13.64
CA PHE A 559 -32.80 3.62 -14.57
C PHE A 559 -34.14 3.17 -15.14
N THR A 560 -34.07 2.50 -16.28
CA THR A 560 -35.20 1.75 -16.84
C THR A 560 -34.80 0.29 -17.00
N GLN A 561 -35.73 -0.62 -16.76
CA GLN A 561 -35.52 -2.06 -16.96
C GLN A 561 -36.55 -2.61 -17.95
N ALA A 562 -36.07 -3.27 -18.99
CA ALA A 562 -36.88 -4.00 -19.96
C ALA A 562 -36.39 -5.46 -20.00
N GLY A 563 -37.17 -6.37 -19.40
CA GLY A 563 -36.76 -7.76 -19.26
C GLY A 563 -35.46 -7.92 -18.46
N ASN A 564 -34.44 -8.51 -19.08
CA ASN A 564 -33.12 -8.76 -18.49
C ASN A 564 -32.12 -7.62 -18.73
N GLU A 565 -32.59 -6.46 -19.17
CA GLU A 565 -31.74 -5.35 -19.57
C GLU A 565 -32.07 -4.11 -18.76
N VAL A 566 -31.06 -3.54 -18.10
CA VAL A 566 -31.18 -2.27 -17.36
C VAL A 566 -30.36 -1.18 -18.05
N ARG A 567 -30.93 0.01 -18.17
CA ARG A 567 -30.34 1.17 -18.84
C ARG A 567 -30.31 2.36 -17.90
N PHE A 568 -29.17 3.04 -17.83
CA PHE A 568 -28.96 4.25 -17.03
C PHE A 568 -27.83 5.09 -17.62
N THR A 569 -27.76 6.36 -17.24
CA THR A 569 -26.68 7.27 -17.67
C THR A 569 -25.58 7.28 -16.61
N LEU A 570 -24.35 6.94 -17.01
CA LEU A 570 -23.16 7.13 -16.17
C LEU A 570 -22.74 8.61 -16.22
N PRO A 571 -22.70 9.33 -15.08
CA PRO A 571 -22.45 10.77 -15.11
C PRO A 571 -21.08 11.14 -15.66
N SER A 572 -20.03 10.45 -15.21
CA SER A 572 -18.66 10.59 -15.70
C SER A 572 -17.86 9.38 -15.27
N LEU A 573 -16.86 8.98 -16.07
CA LEU A 573 -15.82 8.01 -15.74
C LEU A 573 -14.45 8.60 -16.09
N LYS A 574 -13.60 8.82 -15.09
CA LYS A 574 -12.22 9.29 -15.28
C LYS A 574 -11.22 8.15 -15.20
N TYR A 575 -10.95 7.60 -14.02
CA TYR A 575 -10.08 6.45 -13.81
C TYR A 575 -10.89 5.22 -13.37
N TRP A 576 -11.76 5.40 -12.39
CA TRP A 576 -12.45 4.29 -11.73
C TRP A 576 -13.85 4.67 -11.24
N ASP A 577 -14.86 3.91 -11.67
CA ASP A 577 -16.19 3.96 -11.08
C ASP A 577 -16.60 2.61 -10.51
N MET A 578 -17.39 2.65 -9.43
CA MET A 578 -18.09 1.49 -8.88
C MET A 578 -19.60 1.72 -9.02
N ILE A 579 -20.27 0.79 -9.69
CA ILE A 579 -21.73 0.75 -9.83
C ILE A 579 -22.26 -0.40 -8.97
N VAL A 580 -23.35 -0.15 -8.25
CA VAL A 580 -24.03 -1.15 -7.44
C VAL A 580 -25.47 -1.27 -7.89
N ILE A 581 -25.87 -2.49 -8.24
CA ILE A 581 -27.22 -2.86 -8.68
C ILE A 581 -27.83 -3.73 -7.59
N GLU A 582 -28.89 -3.25 -6.95
CA GLU A 582 -29.59 -3.93 -5.84
C GLU A 582 -30.91 -4.56 -6.33
N TYR A 583 -31.26 -5.74 -5.79
CA TYR A 583 -32.38 -6.59 -6.23
C TYR A 583 -33.46 -6.83 -5.20
#